data_AF-K1U743-F1
#
_entry.id   AF-K1U743-F1
#
_cell.length_a   1.000
_cell.length_b   1.000
_cell.length_c   1.000
_cell.angle_alpha   90.00
_cell.angle_beta   90.00
_cell.angle_gamma   90.00
#
_symmetry.space_group_name_H-M   'P 1'
#
loop_
_entity.id
_entity.type
_entity.pdbx_description
1 polymer ?
#
loop_
_entity_poly.entity_id
_entity_poly.type
_entity_poly.pdbx_seq_one_letter_code
_entity_poly.pdbx_strand_id
1 'polypeptide(L)'
;MANKSKVQSVEPDIADLVNGWLKSYGLDYKLEQASLNSEIDKALDEYHSKIGGKGGNRPDAKLLLKDKYGTFYPVLIEYKGYKDKLVKLDTDGIVDNKKDKNEPNYTNIKSYAVNGAIHYANAILHYTSYTRIIAIGVTGYKDEFGKLQHEIGVYYVSADKNILALVK
;
A
#
# COMPACT_ATOMS: atom_id res chain seq x y z
N MET A 1 -12.13 -30.88 20.32
CA MET A 1 -11.74 -30.05 19.16
C MET A 1 -10.88 -28.91 19.70
N ALA A 2 -9.60 -28.85 19.34
CA ALA A 2 -8.72 -27.81 19.85
C ALA A 2 -9.18 -26.44 19.29
N ASN A 3 -9.44 -25.51 20.20
CA ASN A 3 -9.82 -24.14 19.87
C ASN A 3 -8.63 -23.51 19.15
N LYS A 4 -8.67 -23.42 17.81
CA LYS A 4 -7.59 -22.85 16.99
C LYS A 4 -7.49 -21.39 17.40
N SER A 5 -6.49 -21.04 18.22
CA SER A 5 -6.29 -19.67 18.67
C SER A 5 -6.20 -18.77 17.43
N LYS A 6 -7.08 -17.78 17.35
CA LYS A 6 -7.06 -16.81 16.26
C LYS A 6 -5.73 -16.08 16.36
N VAL A 7 -4.83 -16.28 15.40
CA VAL A 7 -3.55 -15.58 15.35
C VAL A 7 -3.84 -14.08 15.44
N GLN A 8 -3.25 -13.41 16.42
CA GLN A 8 -3.43 -11.98 16.62
C GLN A 8 -2.61 -11.23 15.57
N SER A 9 -3.22 -10.21 14.97
CA SER A 9 -2.53 -9.33 14.04
C SER A 9 -1.40 -8.57 14.75
N VAL A 10 -0.24 -8.46 14.11
CA VAL A 10 0.90 -7.63 14.57
C VAL A 10 1.00 -6.31 13.81
N GLU A 11 -0.09 -5.88 13.17
CA GLU A 11 -0.13 -4.67 12.35
C GLU A 11 0.31 -3.40 13.11
N PRO A 12 -0.05 -3.21 14.40
CA PRO A 12 0.48 -2.09 15.18
C PRO A 12 2.01 -2.13 15.34
N ASP A 13 2.59 -3.33 15.54
CA ASP A 13 4.05 -3.50 15.67
C ASP A 13 4.75 -3.18 14.33
N ILE A 14 4.13 -3.53 13.19
CA ILE A 14 4.62 -3.19 11.85
C ILE A 14 4.51 -1.69 11.56
N ALA A 15 3.39 -1.06 11.93
CA ALA A 15 3.21 0.37 11.78
C ALA A 15 4.25 1.15 12.59
N ASP A 16 4.50 0.76 13.85
CA ASP A 16 5.53 1.39 14.69
C ASP A 16 6.93 1.25 14.08
N LEU A 17 7.30 0.04 13.65
CA LEU A 17 8.59 -0.23 12.99
C LEU A 17 8.81 0.65 11.77
N VAL A 18 7.86 0.66 10.83
CA VAL A 18 8.01 1.37 9.56
C VAL A 18 7.95 2.88 9.76
N ASN A 19 7.03 3.38 10.57
CA ASN A 19 6.97 4.82 10.90
C ASN A 19 8.23 5.27 11.64
N GLY A 20 8.81 4.40 12.48
CA GLY A 20 10.11 4.60 13.10
C GLY A 20 11.23 4.80 12.08
N TRP A 21 11.27 3.99 11.01
CA TRP A 21 12.22 4.19 9.90
C TRP A 21 11.99 5.52 9.18
N LEU A 22 10.74 5.83 8.79
CA LEU A 22 10.41 7.10 8.12
C LEU A 22 10.86 8.31 8.95
N LYS A 23 10.63 8.26 10.27
CA LYS A 23 11.08 9.29 11.22
C LYS A 23 12.60 9.36 11.31
N SER A 24 13.29 8.22 11.39
CA SER A 24 14.76 8.18 11.46
C SER A 24 15.45 8.76 10.22
N TYR A 25 14.77 8.68 9.06
CA TYR A 25 15.20 9.28 7.81
C TYR A 25 14.78 10.75 7.64
N GLY A 26 14.08 11.33 8.63
CA GLY A 26 13.64 12.72 8.57
C GLY A 26 12.61 13.01 7.48
N LEU A 27 11.81 12.02 7.08
CA LEU A 27 10.82 12.16 6.02
C LEU A 27 9.56 12.86 6.54
N ASP A 28 8.98 13.77 5.75
CA ASP A 28 7.71 14.45 6.07
C ASP A 28 6.51 13.57 5.70
N TYR A 29 6.38 12.41 6.36
CA TYR A 29 5.26 11.50 6.15
C TYR A 29 4.01 11.94 6.92
N LYS A 30 2.85 11.64 6.34
CA LYS A 30 1.52 11.93 6.90
C LYS A 30 0.81 10.61 7.15
N LEU A 31 0.27 10.44 8.35
CA LEU A 31 -0.54 9.28 8.71
C LEU A 31 -1.95 9.35 8.12
N GLU A 32 -2.70 8.26 8.27
CA GLU A 32 -4.03 8.01 7.71
C GLU A 32 -4.90 9.27 7.48
N GLN A 33 -5.20 10.01 8.55
CA GLN A 33 -6.11 11.16 8.53
C GLN A 33 -5.43 12.51 8.26
N ALA A 34 -4.09 12.57 8.24
CA ALA A 34 -3.37 13.82 8.02
C ALA A 34 -3.34 14.19 6.53
N SER A 35 -3.56 15.46 6.19
CA SER A 35 -3.51 15.96 4.82
C SER A 35 -2.08 15.94 4.28
N LEU A 36 -1.90 15.52 3.02
CA LEU A 36 -0.63 15.62 2.29
C LEU A 36 -0.62 16.84 1.37
N ASN A 37 -1.58 16.92 0.45
CA ASN A 37 -1.92 18.10 -0.33
C ASN A 37 -3.32 17.94 -0.94
N SER A 38 -3.93 19.04 -1.36
CA SER A 38 -5.31 19.05 -1.84
C SER A 38 -5.57 18.16 -3.07
N GLU A 39 -4.61 18.05 -3.99
CA GLU A 39 -4.76 17.24 -5.21
C GLU A 39 -4.78 15.73 -4.87
N ILE A 40 -3.81 15.27 -4.08
CA ILE A 40 -3.70 13.86 -3.66
C ILE A 40 -4.87 13.49 -2.73
N ASP A 41 -5.18 14.35 -1.75
CA ASP A 41 -6.25 14.06 -0.78
C ASP A 41 -7.60 13.92 -1.50
N LYS A 42 -7.89 14.82 -2.45
CA LYS A 42 -9.11 14.74 -3.28
C LYS A 42 -9.13 13.49 -4.15
N ALA A 43 -8.00 13.13 -4.78
CA ALA A 43 -7.92 11.91 -5.58
C ALA A 43 -8.23 10.63 -4.77
N LEU A 44 -7.72 10.56 -3.53
CA LEU A 44 -8.01 9.45 -2.63
C LEU A 44 -9.48 9.45 -2.18
N ASP A 45 -10.07 10.62 -1.93
CA ASP A 45 -11.47 10.76 -1.53
C ASP A 45 -12.49 10.45 -2.63
N GLU A 46 -12.19 10.77 -3.89
CA GLU A 46 -13.13 10.58 -5.00
C GLU A 46 -13.12 9.15 -5.55
N TYR A 47 -12.00 8.43 -5.43
CA TYR A 47 -11.86 7.08 -5.95
C TYR A 47 -12.64 6.04 -5.15
N HIS A 48 -12.88 4.88 -5.77
CA HIS A 48 -13.62 3.80 -5.13
C HIS A 48 -12.92 3.30 -3.87
N SER A 49 -13.67 3.04 -2.81
CA SER A 49 -13.11 2.52 -1.56
C SER A 49 -12.51 1.12 -1.74
N LYS A 50 -11.64 0.70 -0.83
CA LYS A 50 -11.11 -0.68 -0.77
C LYS A 50 -12.16 -1.78 -0.58
N ILE A 51 -13.39 -1.43 -0.21
CA ILE A 51 -14.52 -2.36 -0.03
C ILE A 51 -15.65 -2.15 -1.05
N GLY A 52 -15.44 -1.27 -2.04
CA GLY A 52 -16.48 -0.83 -2.97
C GLY A 52 -17.25 0.40 -2.48
N GLY A 53 -17.97 1.07 -3.38
CA GLY A 53 -18.61 2.37 -3.09
C GLY A 53 -17.66 3.56 -3.26
N LYS A 54 -18.10 4.76 -2.85
CA LYS A 54 -17.33 6.01 -2.98
C LYS A 54 -16.57 6.34 -1.68
N GLY A 55 -15.33 6.82 -1.81
CA GLY A 55 -14.53 7.44 -0.75
C GLY A 55 -13.95 6.50 0.30
N GLY A 56 -13.19 7.07 1.24
CA GLY A 56 -12.60 6.32 2.37
C GLY A 56 -11.28 5.62 2.06
N ASN A 57 -10.58 5.97 0.98
CA ASN A 57 -9.22 5.49 0.78
C ASN A 57 -8.26 6.28 1.67
N ARG A 58 -7.64 5.58 2.62
CA ARG A 58 -6.71 6.19 3.56
C ARG A 58 -5.49 5.28 3.71
N PRO A 59 -4.37 5.59 3.02
CA PRO A 59 -3.11 4.89 3.24
C PRO A 59 -2.68 5.05 4.69
N ASP A 60 -2.12 3.99 5.29
CA ASP A 60 -1.63 4.03 6.67
C ASP A 60 -0.58 5.14 6.86
N ALA A 61 0.30 5.29 5.85
CA ALA A 61 1.18 6.44 5.70
C ALA A 61 1.30 6.87 4.24
N LYS A 62 1.52 8.17 4.02
CA LYS A 62 1.73 8.77 2.71
C LYS A 62 2.73 9.90 2.77
N LEU A 63 3.47 10.12 1.70
CA LEU A 63 4.43 11.20 1.58
C LEU A 63 4.62 11.60 0.11
N LEU A 64 5.18 12.78 -0.12
CA LEU A 64 5.52 13.29 -1.44
C LEU A 64 7.03 13.55 -1.48
N LEU A 65 7.76 12.75 -2.24
CA LEU A 65 9.21 12.91 -2.39
C LEU A 65 9.54 13.58 -3.72
N LYS A 66 10.65 14.31 -3.75
CA LYS A 66 11.15 14.97 -4.97
C LYS A 66 12.55 14.44 -5.27
N ASP A 67 12.77 13.96 -6.49
CA ASP A 67 14.12 13.59 -6.91
C ASP A 67 14.98 14.81 -7.25
N LYS A 68 16.27 14.56 -7.51
CA LYS A 68 17.23 15.62 -7.86
C LYS A 68 16.93 16.35 -9.17
N TYR A 69 16.09 15.78 -10.05
CA TYR A 69 15.67 16.37 -11.32
C TYR A 69 14.36 17.16 -11.18
N GLY A 70 13.78 17.15 -9.99
CA GLY A 70 12.56 17.87 -9.65
C GLY A 70 11.27 17.10 -9.90
N THR A 71 11.36 15.81 -10.21
CA THR A 71 10.18 14.94 -10.35
C THR A 71 9.63 14.60 -8.98
N PHE A 72 8.33 14.78 -8.80
CA PHE A 72 7.64 14.38 -7.58
C PHE A 72 7.10 12.95 -7.68
N TYR A 73 7.23 12.20 -6.59
CA TYR A 73 6.75 10.83 -6.42
C TYR A 73 5.86 10.77 -5.18
N PRO A 74 4.53 10.65 -5.35
CA PRO A 74 3.67 10.17 -4.28
C PRO A 74 4.16 8.80 -3.83
N VAL A 75 4.27 8.60 -2.52
CA VAL A 75 4.63 7.32 -1.91
C VAL A 75 3.51 6.91 -0.96
N LEU A 76 2.92 5.76 -1.20
CA LEU A 76 1.67 5.29 -0.59
C LEU A 76 1.99 3.98 0.13
N ILE A 77 1.79 3.95 1.45
CA ILE A 77 2.22 2.83 2.28
C ILE A 77 1.00 2.19 2.96
N GLU A 78 0.94 0.85 2.92
CA GLU A 78 -0.07 0.04 3.58
C GLU A 78 0.58 -1.02 4.47
N TYR A 79 0.06 -1.21 5.67
CA TYR A 79 0.50 -2.18 6.66
C TYR A 79 -0.50 -3.34 6.78
N LYS A 80 0.01 -4.55 7.02
CA LYS A 80 -0.78 -5.74 7.40
C LYS A 80 -0.06 -6.53 8.48
N GLY A 81 -0.78 -7.14 9.40
CA GLY A 81 -0.17 -7.86 10.54
C GLY A 81 -0.15 -9.38 10.47
N TYR A 82 -0.05 -9.98 9.29
CA TYR A 82 -0.08 -11.44 9.13
C TYR A 82 0.92 -11.91 8.08
N LYS A 83 1.65 -13.00 8.37
CA LYS A 83 2.72 -13.57 7.52
C LYS A 83 2.41 -13.56 6.01
N ASP A 84 1.26 -14.08 5.62
CA ASP A 84 0.92 -14.27 4.20
C ASP A 84 0.06 -13.13 3.63
N LYS A 85 0.21 -11.89 4.15
CA LYS A 85 -0.59 -10.72 3.73
C LYS A 85 0.20 -9.62 3.03
N LEU A 86 1.40 -9.93 2.54
CA LEU A 86 2.20 -8.98 1.76
C LEU A 86 1.52 -8.64 0.43
N VAL A 87 1.29 -9.65 -0.42
CA VAL A 87 0.80 -9.47 -1.80
C VAL A 87 0.01 -10.69 -2.24
N LYS A 88 -1.05 -10.47 -3.03
CA LYS A 88 -1.73 -11.50 -3.80
C LYS A 88 -1.48 -11.30 -5.27
N LEU A 89 -0.89 -12.31 -5.89
CA LEU A 89 -0.61 -12.38 -7.32
C LEU A 89 -1.58 -13.34 -8.01
N ASP A 90 -1.82 -13.08 -9.30
CA ASP A 90 -2.53 -13.98 -10.21
C ASP A 90 -1.59 -15.06 -10.76
N THR A 91 -2.08 -15.87 -11.71
CA THR A 91 -1.33 -16.96 -12.33
C THR A 91 -0.13 -16.48 -13.15
N ASP A 92 -0.14 -15.24 -13.60
CA ASP A 92 0.93 -14.64 -14.40
C ASP A 92 1.96 -13.89 -13.52
N GLY A 93 1.77 -13.92 -12.19
CA GLY A 93 2.63 -13.22 -11.24
C GLY A 93 2.38 -11.72 -11.19
N ILE A 94 1.24 -11.25 -11.70
CA ILE A 94 0.81 -9.85 -11.64
C ILE A 94 -0.05 -9.65 -10.40
N VAL A 95 -0.05 -8.44 -9.83
CA VAL A 95 -0.88 -8.13 -8.66
C VAL A 95 -2.37 -8.29 -9.00
N ASP A 96 -3.02 -9.24 -8.32
CA ASP A 96 -4.42 -9.66 -8.53
C ASP A 96 -5.39 -8.64 -7.91
N ASN A 97 -5.42 -7.44 -8.49
CA ASN A 97 -6.34 -6.36 -8.13
C ASN A 97 -7.57 -6.30 -9.03
N LYS A 98 -7.68 -7.20 -10.00
CA LYS A 98 -8.75 -7.22 -11.01
C LYS A 98 -9.31 -8.62 -11.15
N LYS A 99 -10.63 -8.72 -11.22
CA LYS A 99 -11.36 -9.92 -11.59
C LYS A 99 -11.59 -9.96 -13.10
N ASP A 100 -12.36 -10.96 -13.54
CA ASP A 100 -12.90 -11.04 -14.90
C ASP A 100 -13.53 -9.71 -15.32
N LYS A 101 -13.42 -9.38 -16.61
CA LYS A 101 -13.93 -8.13 -17.20
C LYS A 101 -13.35 -6.84 -16.59
N ASN A 102 -12.16 -6.92 -15.99
CA ASN A 102 -11.41 -5.76 -15.48
C ASN A 102 -12.08 -5.05 -14.28
N GLU A 103 -12.98 -5.74 -13.57
CA GLU A 103 -13.62 -5.25 -12.34
C GLU A 103 -12.65 -5.31 -11.14
N PRO A 104 -12.70 -4.37 -10.17
CA PRO A 104 -11.81 -4.42 -9.02
C PRO A 104 -12.00 -5.66 -8.12
N ASN A 105 -10.89 -6.27 -7.71
CA ASN A 105 -10.88 -7.37 -6.74
C ASN A 105 -10.77 -6.84 -5.30
N TYR A 106 -11.86 -6.25 -4.79
CA TYR A 106 -11.89 -5.64 -3.45
C TYR A 106 -11.49 -6.59 -2.31
N THR A 107 -11.73 -7.89 -2.46
CA THR A 107 -11.27 -8.89 -1.50
C THR A 107 -9.75 -8.86 -1.36
N ASN A 108 -9.02 -8.84 -2.46
CA ASN A 108 -7.56 -8.78 -2.44
C ASN A 108 -7.04 -7.40 -2.08
N ILE A 109 -7.64 -6.34 -2.63
CA ILE A 109 -7.28 -4.93 -2.36
C ILE A 109 -7.34 -4.63 -0.85
N LYS A 110 -8.35 -5.13 -0.15
CA LYS A 110 -8.45 -4.99 1.31
C LYS A 110 -7.48 -5.90 2.07
N SER A 111 -7.28 -7.11 1.59
CA SER A 111 -6.65 -8.17 2.39
C SER A 111 -5.12 -8.14 2.36
N TYR A 112 -4.50 -7.58 1.32
CA TYR A 112 -3.05 -7.63 1.12
C TYR A 112 -2.44 -6.23 1.02
N ALA A 113 -1.27 -6.05 1.63
CA ALA A 113 -0.64 -4.74 1.78
C ALA A 113 -0.32 -4.07 0.43
N VAL A 114 0.42 -4.78 -0.43
CA VAL A 114 0.79 -4.30 -1.78
C VAL A 114 -0.44 -4.01 -2.63
N ASN A 115 -1.43 -4.91 -2.62
CA ASN A 115 -2.67 -4.76 -3.37
C ASN A 115 -3.41 -3.47 -2.98
N GLY A 116 -3.47 -3.18 -1.68
CA GLY A 116 -4.04 -1.95 -1.15
C GLY A 116 -3.25 -0.70 -1.54
N ALA A 117 -1.93 -0.73 -1.45
CA ALA A 117 -1.06 0.39 -1.83
C ALA A 117 -1.17 0.73 -3.33
N ILE A 118 -1.23 -0.28 -4.20
CA ILE A 118 -1.43 -0.10 -5.65
C ILE A 118 -2.83 0.46 -5.96
N HIS A 119 -3.86 0.08 -5.20
CA HIS A 119 -5.19 0.66 -5.36
C HIS A 119 -5.19 2.17 -5.11
N TYR A 120 -4.46 2.64 -4.10
CA TYR A 120 -4.27 4.07 -3.86
C TYR A 120 -3.46 4.75 -4.96
N ALA A 121 -2.40 4.09 -5.45
CA ALA A 121 -1.62 4.62 -6.55
C ALA A 121 -2.47 4.84 -7.82
N ASN A 122 -3.39 3.91 -8.11
CA ASN A 122 -4.33 4.04 -9.22
C ASN A 122 -5.31 5.20 -9.04
N ALA A 123 -5.73 5.51 -7.80
CA ALA A 123 -6.54 6.70 -7.52
C ALA A 123 -5.81 7.98 -7.94
N ILE A 124 -4.52 8.07 -7.58
CA ILE A 124 -3.67 9.21 -7.93
C ILE A 124 -3.47 9.29 -9.44
N LEU A 125 -3.14 8.19 -10.12
CA LEU A 125 -3.01 8.16 -11.59
C LEU A 125 -4.30 8.61 -12.30
N HIS A 126 -5.46 8.34 -11.72
CA HIS A 126 -6.75 8.63 -12.35
C HIS A 126 -7.18 10.09 -12.20
N TYR A 127 -6.87 10.72 -11.06
CA TYR A 127 -7.42 12.04 -10.70
C TYR A 127 -6.38 13.17 -10.61
N THR A 128 -5.11 12.88 -10.86
CA THR A 128 -4.01 13.85 -10.72
C THR A 128 -3.11 13.86 -11.94
N SER A 129 -2.19 14.82 -11.99
CA SER A 129 -1.13 14.89 -13.01
C SER A 129 0.11 14.02 -12.70
N TYR A 130 0.18 13.38 -11.52
CA TYR A 130 1.31 12.51 -11.18
C TYR A 130 1.26 11.24 -12.03
N THR A 131 2.35 10.94 -12.75
CA THR A 131 2.47 9.77 -13.63
C THR A 131 3.35 8.67 -13.06
N ARG A 132 3.94 8.89 -11.87
CA ARG A 132 4.94 8.02 -11.24
C ARG A 132 4.68 7.95 -9.74
N ILE A 133 4.25 6.80 -9.24
CA ILE A 133 3.90 6.59 -7.84
C ILE A 133 4.69 5.39 -7.31
N ILE A 134 5.12 5.46 -6.06
CA ILE A 134 5.71 4.33 -5.34
C ILE A 134 4.64 3.78 -4.39
N ALA A 135 4.28 2.51 -4.59
CA ALA A 135 3.37 1.78 -3.72
C ALA A 135 4.17 0.80 -2.85
N ILE A 136 4.04 0.90 -1.53
CA ILE A 136 4.76 0.07 -0.56
C ILE A 136 3.75 -0.71 0.27
N GLY A 137 3.81 -2.03 0.19
CA GLY A 137 3.12 -2.90 1.14
C GLY A 137 4.12 -3.45 2.15
N VAL A 138 3.78 -3.40 3.43
CA VAL A 138 4.57 -4.05 4.49
C VAL A 138 3.69 -5.01 5.27
N THR A 139 4.20 -6.19 5.56
CA THR A 139 3.56 -7.11 6.50
C THR A 139 4.52 -7.69 7.51
N GLY A 140 3.98 -8.44 8.48
CA GLY A 140 4.80 -9.19 9.41
C GLY A 140 4.02 -10.12 10.31
N TYR A 141 4.77 -10.83 11.14
CA TYR A 141 4.27 -11.81 12.10
C TYR A 141 5.30 -12.01 13.22
N LYS A 142 4.88 -12.59 14.35
CA LYS A 142 5.82 -13.07 15.38
C LYS A 142 6.20 -14.51 15.08
N ASP A 143 7.50 -14.79 15.03
CA ASP A 143 8.00 -16.17 14.91
C ASP A 143 7.79 -16.97 16.20
N GLU A 144 8.25 -18.22 16.21
CA GLU A 144 8.12 -19.12 17.37
C GLU A 144 8.84 -18.61 18.63
N PHE A 145 9.76 -17.66 18.49
CA PHE A 145 10.49 -17.01 19.58
C PHE A 145 9.84 -15.67 19.99
N GLY A 146 8.72 -15.30 19.39
CA GLY A 146 8.03 -14.02 19.65
C GLY A 146 8.69 -12.82 18.99
N LYS A 147 9.71 -13.02 18.14
CA LYS A 147 10.41 -11.93 17.44
C LYS A 147 9.58 -11.48 16.23
N LEU A 148 9.45 -10.17 16.06
CA LEU A 148 8.77 -9.57 14.91
C LEU A 148 9.61 -9.81 13.63
N GLN A 149 9.04 -10.57 12.71
CA GLN A 149 9.51 -10.72 11.34
C GLN A 149 8.66 -9.82 10.44
N HIS A 150 9.27 -9.23 9.41
CA HIS A 150 8.57 -8.35 8.47
C HIS A 150 8.98 -8.66 7.03
N GLU A 151 8.10 -8.32 6.10
CA GLU A 151 8.33 -8.39 4.66
C GLU A 151 7.86 -7.09 4.01
N ILE A 152 8.58 -6.64 2.97
CA ILE A 152 8.31 -5.39 2.26
C ILE A 152 8.20 -5.69 0.77
N GLY A 153 7.17 -5.16 0.12
CA GLY A 153 6.99 -5.19 -1.33
C GLY A 153 6.89 -3.77 -1.85
N VAL A 154 7.76 -3.41 -2.79
CA VAL A 154 7.83 -2.06 -3.37
C VAL A 154 7.51 -2.15 -4.86
N TYR A 155 6.53 -1.35 -5.29
CA TYR A 155 6.06 -1.31 -6.66
C TYR A 155 6.15 0.10 -7.20
N TYR A 156 6.67 0.21 -8.42
CA TYR A 156 6.60 1.43 -9.20
C TYR A 156 5.35 1.37 -10.08
N VAL A 157 4.41 2.28 -9.84
CA VAL A 157 3.13 2.35 -10.56
C VAL A 157 3.15 3.58 -11.45
N SER A 158 2.97 3.39 -12.75
CA SER A 158 3.06 4.46 -13.73
C SER A 158 1.89 4.46 -14.71
N ALA A 159 1.55 5.65 -15.22
CA ALA A 159 0.63 5.81 -16.35
C ALA A 159 1.19 5.18 -17.63
N ASP A 160 2.52 5.09 -17.75
CA ASP A 160 3.19 4.49 -18.90
C ASP A 160 3.15 2.97 -18.78
N LYS A 161 2.39 2.32 -19.66
CA LYS A 161 2.25 0.85 -19.74
C LYS A 161 3.53 0.10 -20.10
N ASN A 162 4.63 0.82 -20.36
CA ASN A 162 5.89 0.27 -20.86
C ASN A 162 6.97 0.04 -19.79
N ILE A 163 6.69 0.30 -18.50
CA ILE A 163 7.66 0.08 -17.43
C ILE A 163 7.17 -1.01 -16.48
N LEU A 164 7.52 -2.26 -16.80
CA LEU A 164 7.49 -3.37 -15.85
C LEU A 164 8.71 -3.22 -14.92
N ALA A 165 8.51 -2.75 -13.68
CA ALA A 165 9.56 -2.80 -12.67
C ALA A 165 9.10 -3.71 -11.52
N LEU A 166 9.55 -4.96 -11.59
CA LEU A 166 9.75 -5.80 -10.41
C LEU A 166 11.02 -5.30 -9.73
N VAL A 167 10.92 -4.70 -8.54
CA VAL A 167 12.08 -4.57 -7.64
C VAL A 167 11.92 -5.72 -6.64
N LYS A 168 12.78 -6.74 -6.76
CA LYS A 168 12.94 -7.79 -5.75
C LYS A 168 13.89 -7.31 -4.67
#